data_AF-A0A7C5AM08-F1
#
_entry.id   AF-A0A7C5AM08-F1
#
_cell.length_a   1.000
_cell.length_b   1.000
_cell.length_c   1.000
_cell.angle_alpha   90.00
_cell.angle_beta   90.00
_cell.angle_gamma   90.00
#
_symmetry.space_group_name_H-M   'P 1'
#
loop_
_entity.id
_entity.type
_entity.pdbx_description
1 polymer ?
#
loop_
_entity_poly.entity_id
_entity_poly.type
_entity_poly.pdbx_seq_one_letter_code
_entity_poly.pdbx_strand_id
1 'polypeptide(L)'
;MDQRFRYVLLGALLVGLMAATSAMAQTSKVACGPDHAILYKRAVKLLDTAEKKLAAKYTAEAKALVKEANSLFSILVKECGPQQKERALTEAESQQEAVNQKKSAEALNRAEMLEKSANDKLKKGQEAEARGQEDLARQYFRQAKAESEQAHTYAIQAEIFALRNQQLVFAFLGR
;
A
#
# COMPACT_ATOMS: atom_id res chain seq x y z
N MET A 1 -75.99 17.46 11.78
CA MET A 1 -77.01 16.40 11.88
C MET A 1 -76.41 15.19 11.20
N ASP A 2 -75.78 14.30 11.97
CA ASP A 2 -76.36 13.01 12.42
C ASP A 2 -76.16 11.97 11.31
N GLN A 3 -75.70 10.73 11.49
CA GLN A 3 -75.62 9.80 12.61
C GLN A 3 -74.67 8.66 12.13
N ARG A 4 -73.64 8.29 12.90
CA ARG A 4 -73.62 7.17 13.87
C ARG A 4 -73.53 5.74 13.29
N PHE A 5 -72.50 5.04 13.81
CA PHE A 5 -72.53 3.68 14.39
C PHE A 5 -72.66 2.49 13.41
N ARG A 6 -71.66 1.61 13.28
CA ARG A 6 -71.02 0.65 14.23
C ARG A 6 -71.45 -0.80 13.89
N TYR A 7 -70.50 -1.71 14.15
CA TYR A 7 -70.59 -3.17 14.27
C TYR A 7 -70.36 -3.97 12.97
N VAL A 8 -69.70 -5.13 12.92
CA VAL A 8 -68.89 -5.96 13.84
C VAL A 8 -68.38 -7.13 12.99
N LEU A 9 -67.17 -7.66 13.27
CA LEU A 9 -66.71 -9.07 13.18
C LEU A 9 -65.17 -9.06 13.01
N LEU A 10 -64.36 -9.38 14.03
CA LEU A 10 -63.97 -10.74 14.45
C LEU A 10 -63.71 -11.66 13.23
N GLY A 11 -62.54 -12.26 13.00
CA GLY A 11 -61.31 -12.36 13.77
C GLY A 11 -60.34 -13.33 13.08
N ALA A 12 -59.10 -13.36 13.59
CA ALA A 12 -58.07 -14.41 13.44
C ALA A 12 -57.62 -14.82 12.02
N LEU A 13 -56.36 -14.55 11.68
CA LEU A 13 -55.37 -15.61 11.40
C LEU A 13 -53.97 -15.01 11.12
N LEU A 14 -52.96 -15.62 11.74
CA LEU A 14 -51.55 -15.71 11.29
C LEU A 14 -50.67 -14.45 11.35
N VAL A 15 -50.30 -14.03 12.57
CA VAL A 15 -48.99 -13.41 12.81
C VAL A 15 -47.99 -14.54 13.05
N GLY A 16 -47.23 -14.88 12.02
CA GLY A 16 -46.24 -15.95 12.08
C GLY A 16 -45.35 -15.92 10.86
N LEU A 17 -44.63 -14.81 10.65
CA LEU A 17 -43.57 -14.77 9.65
C LEU A 17 -42.37 -13.98 10.17
N MET A 18 -41.25 -14.69 10.24
CA MET A 18 -39.89 -14.18 10.10
C MET A 18 -39.35 -13.34 11.27
N ALA A 19 -39.19 -13.99 12.43
CA ALA A 19 -37.98 -13.77 13.22
C ALA A 19 -36.80 -14.35 12.42
N ALA A 20 -36.36 -13.61 11.41
CA ALA A 20 -35.05 -13.83 10.80
C ALA A 20 -34.04 -13.45 11.88
N THR A 21 -33.61 -14.46 12.64
CA THR A 21 -32.42 -14.38 13.47
C THR A 21 -31.28 -14.05 12.53
N SER A 22 -30.94 -12.76 12.45
CA SER A 22 -29.65 -12.31 11.98
C SER A 22 -28.61 -12.97 12.87
N ALA A 23 -28.16 -14.15 12.47
CA ALA A 23 -26.93 -14.74 12.95
C ALA A 23 -25.84 -13.75 12.54
N MET A 24 -25.57 -12.78 13.41
CA MET A 24 -24.30 -12.09 13.43
C MET A 24 -23.27 -13.19 13.62
N ALA A 25 -22.72 -13.66 12.51
CA ALA A 25 -21.50 -14.43 12.51
C ALA A 25 -20.45 -13.54 13.16
N GLN A 26 -20.30 -13.69 14.48
CA GLN A 26 -19.11 -13.24 15.19
C GLN A 26 -17.97 -14.05 14.58
N THR A 27 -17.33 -13.48 13.56
CA THR A 27 -16.00 -13.92 13.16
C THR A 27 -15.15 -13.78 14.40
N SER A 28 -14.86 -14.92 15.03
CA SER A 28 -13.89 -14.98 16.12
C SER A 28 -12.66 -14.19 15.67
N LYS A 29 -12.14 -13.29 16.52
CA LYS A 29 -10.90 -12.57 16.23
C LYS A 29 -9.85 -13.64 15.95
N VAL A 30 -9.50 -13.83 14.68
CA VAL A 30 -8.45 -14.75 14.28
C VAL A 30 -7.17 -14.20 14.88
N ALA A 31 -6.66 -14.86 15.91
CA ALA A 31 -5.37 -14.51 16.47
C ALA A 31 -4.31 -14.78 15.41
N CYS A 32 -3.38 -13.85 15.19
CA CYS A 32 -2.29 -14.13 14.28
C CYS A 32 -1.44 -15.29 14.78
N GLY A 33 -1.44 -16.31 13.94
CA GLY A 33 -0.81 -17.60 14.19
C GLY A 33 0.26 -17.94 13.15
N PRO A 34 0.67 -19.22 13.10
CA PRO A 34 1.81 -19.69 12.31
C PRO A 34 1.74 -19.33 10.81
N ASP A 35 0.55 -19.37 10.21
CA ASP A 35 0.37 -19.04 8.79
C ASP A 35 0.75 -17.58 8.48
N HIS A 36 0.41 -16.66 9.38
CA HIS A 36 0.78 -15.25 9.24
C HIS A 36 2.30 -15.05 9.40
N ALA A 37 2.95 -15.83 10.26
CA ALA A 37 4.41 -15.82 10.36
C ALA A 37 5.09 -16.32 9.07
N ILE A 38 4.47 -17.25 8.34
CA ILE A 38 4.94 -17.70 7.02
C ILE A 38 4.80 -16.56 6.00
N LEU A 39 3.66 -15.87 5.97
CA LEU A 39 3.45 -14.70 5.10
C LEU A 39 4.47 -13.60 5.40
N TYR A 40 4.72 -13.31 6.68
CA TYR A 40 5.74 -12.36 7.12
C TYR A 40 7.13 -12.74 6.59
N LYS A 41 7.58 -13.99 6.80
CA LYS A 41 8.89 -14.46 6.32
C LYS A 41 9.01 -14.36 4.80
N ARG A 42 7.93 -14.67 4.06
CA ARG A 42 7.90 -14.51 2.60
C ARG A 42 8.02 -13.05 2.21
N ALA A 43 7.28 -12.15 2.86
CA ALA A 43 7.34 -10.71 2.58
C ALA A 43 8.76 -10.15 2.80
N VAL A 44 9.41 -10.52 3.90
CA VAL A 44 10.80 -10.11 4.19
C VAL A 44 11.77 -10.62 3.12
N LYS A 45 11.66 -11.89 2.72
CA LYS A 45 12.50 -12.44 1.65
C LYS A 45 12.31 -11.75 0.30
N LEU A 46 11.07 -11.36 -0.01
CA LEU A 46 10.77 -10.56 -1.20
C LEU A 46 11.44 -9.19 -1.14
N LEU A 47 11.41 -8.50 0.01
CA LEU A 47 12.13 -7.23 0.19
C LEU A 47 13.65 -7.38 0.02
N ASP A 48 14.26 -8.39 0.62
CA ASP A 48 15.70 -8.66 0.47
C ASP A 48 16.07 -8.91 -0.99
N THR A 49 15.20 -9.60 -1.73
CA THR A 49 15.41 -9.89 -3.16
C THR A 49 15.19 -8.63 -3.99
N ALA A 50 14.18 -7.81 -3.67
CA ALA A 50 13.91 -6.56 -4.34
C ALA A 50 15.08 -5.58 -4.22
N GLU A 51 15.66 -5.46 -3.03
CA GLU A 51 16.81 -4.58 -2.77
C GLU A 51 18.03 -5.01 -3.60
N LYS A 52 18.32 -6.32 -3.65
CA LYS A 52 19.38 -6.88 -4.51
C LYS A 52 19.12 -6.64 -6.00
N LYS A 53 17.88 -6.84 -6.46
CA LYS A 53 17.49 -6.59 -7.86
C LYS A 53 17.62 -5.12 -8.23
N LEU A 54 17.21 -4.23 -7.33
CA LEU A 54 17.33 -2.78 -7.53
C LEU A 54 18.79 -2.34 -7.60
N ALA A 55 19.65 -2.85 -6.72
CA ALA A 55 21.10 -2.58 -6.76
C ALA A 55 21.75 -3.08 -8.07
N ALA A 56 21.25 -4.17 -8.63
CA ALA A 56 21.68 -4.72 -9.91
C ALA A 56 20.95 -4.09 -11.13
N LYS A 57 20.21 -2.98 -10.94
CA LYS A 57 19.48 -2.23 -11.98
C LYS A 57 18.33 -3.00 -12.66
N TYR A 58 17.85 -4.09 -12.05
CA TYR A 58 16.64 -4.82 -12.46
C TYR A 58 15.40 -4.15 -11.85
N THR A 59 15.05 -2.96 -12.35
CA THR A 59 14.01 -2.09 -11.75
C THR A 59 12.60 -2.66 -11.88
N ALA A 60 12.28 -3.32 -12.99
CA ALA A 60 10.97 -3.93 -13.22
C ALA A 60 10.72 -5.09 -12.25
N GLU A 61 11.71 -5.98 -12.09
CA GLU A 61 11.66 -7.11 -11.17
C GLU A 61 11.64 -6.64 -9.72
N ALA A 62 12.46 -5.65 -9.37
CA ALA A 62 12.44 -5.05 -8.04
C ALA A 62 11.04 -4.50 -7.70
N LYS A 63 10.43 -3.76 -8.62
CA LYS A 63 9.06 -3.23 -8.46
C LYS A 63 8.02 -4.35 -8.29
N ALA A 64 8.12 -5.43 -9.07
CA ALA A 64 7.21 -6.57 -8.95
C ALA A 64 7.31 -7.23 -7.57
N LEU A 65 8.54 -7.46 -7.09
CA LEU A 65 8.80 -8.05 -5.77
C LEU A 65 8.32 -7.15 -4.62
N VAL A 66 8.51 -5.83 -4.74
CA VAL A 66 8.00 -4.84 -3.76
C VAL A 66 6.47 -4.88 -3.70
N LYS A 67 5.79 -4.92 -4.86
CA LYS A 67 4.34 -5.04 -4.89
C LYS A 67 3.83 -6.34 -4.24
N GLU A 68 4.50 -7.46 -4.49
CA GLU A 68 4.17 -8.73 -3.85
C GLU A 68 4.43 -8.67 -2.33
N ALA A 69 5.54 -8.08 -1.89
CA ALA A 69 5.80 -7.88 -0.47
C ALA A 69 4.72 -7.01 0.19
N ASN A 70 4.33 -5.91 -0.47
CA ASN A 70 3.29 -5.00 0.00
C ASN A 70 1.92 -5.71 0.11
N SER A 71 1.57 -6.57 -0.84
CA SER A 71 0.30 -7.32 -0.76
C SER A 71 0.28 -8.27 0.45
N LEU A 72 1.40 -8.94 0.75
CA LEU A 72 1.54 -9.78 1.93
C LEU A 72 1.47 -8.96 3.23
N PHE A 73 2.17 -7.82 3.31
CA PHE A 73 2.07 -6.93 4.46
C PHE A 73 0.65 -6.36 4.63
N SER A 74 -0.06 -6.07 3.55
CA SER A 74 -1.45 -5.59 3.61
C SER A 74 -2.39 -6.64 4.21
N ILE A 75 -2.16 -7.94 3.91
CA ILE A 75 -2.87 -9.05 4.58
C ILE A 75 -2.57 -9.04 6.07
N LEU A 76 -1.28 -8.93 6.45
CA LEU A 76 -0.87 -8.88 7.86
C LEU A 76 -1.46 -7.67 8.61
N VAL A 77 -1.53 -6.48 8.00
CA VAL A 77 -2.19 -5.30 8.59
C VAL A 77 -3.66 -5.56 8.82
N LYS A 78 -4.34 -6.16 7.85
CA LYS A 78 -5.78 -6.44 7.94
C LYS A 78 -6.09 -7.47 9.03
N GLU A 79 -5.29 -8.53 9.12
CA GLU A 79 -5.59 -9.69 9.95
C GLU A 79 -4.93 -9.61 11.33
N CYS A 80 -3.72 -9.06 11.41
CA CYS A 80 -2.93 -8.94 12.64
C CYS A 80 -2.91 -7.53 13.24
N GLY A 81 -3.53 -6.54 12.59
CA GLY A 81 -3.51 -5.13 12.99
C GLY A 81 -3.83 -4.87 14.48
N PRO A 82 -4.80 -5.57 15.11
CA PRO A 82 -5.02 -5.43 16.55
C PRO A 82 -3.81 -5.82 17.40
N GLN A 83 -3.20 -6.98 17.13
CA GLN A 83 -2.03 -7.48 17.89
C GLN A 83 -0.76 -6.70 17.58
N GLN A 84 -0.66 -6.18 16.35
CA GLN A 84 0.39 -5.26 15.94
C GLN A 84 0.39 -3.97 16.79
N LYS A 85 -0.78 -3.38 17.05
CA LYS A 85 -0.91 -2.15 17.85
C LYS A 85 -0.54 -2.32 19.31
N GLU A 86 -0.71 -3.53 19.86
CA GLU A 86 -0.37 -3.85 21.24
C GLU A 86 1.14 -4.06 21.45
N ARG A 87 1.90 -4.21 20.36
CA ARG A 87 3.34 -4.41 20.42
C ARG A 87 4.08 -3.07 20.52
N ALA A 88 4.82 -2.90 21.61
CA ALA A 88 5.81 -1.83 21.71
C ALA A 88 7.08 -2.18 20.92
N LEU A 89 7.60 -1.22 20.16
CA LEU A 89 8.94 -1.33 19.58
C LEU A 89 9.99 -1.17 20.68
N THR A 90 11.09 -1.90 20.57
CA THR A 90 12.28 -1.60 21.37
C THR A 90 12.89 -0.26 20.97
N GLU A 91 13.73 0.34 21.82
CA GLU A 91 14.42 1.59 21.50
C GLU A 91 15.22 1.50 20.19
N ALA A 92 15.92 0.37 19.97
CA ALA A 92 16.66 0.13 18.75
C ALA A 92 15.75 0.04 17.50
N GLU A 93 14.59 -0.62 17.62
CA GLU A 93 13.62 -0.71 16.53
C GLU A 93 12.96 0.63 16.22
N SER A 94 12.67 1.43 17.25
CA SER A 94 12.13 2.80 17.12
C SER A 94 13.12 3.71 16.39
N GLN A 95 14.41 3.66 16.76
CA GLN A 95 15.46 4.39 16.05
C GLN A 95 15.59 3.93 14.60
N GLN A 96 15.55 2.62 14.35
CA GLN A 96 15.63 2.09 12.99
C GLN A 96 14.39 2.47 12.16
N GLU A 97 13.20 2.51 12.78
CA GLU A 97 11.98 2.98 12.13
C GLU A 97 12.13 4.44 11.70
N ALA A 98 12.60 5.33 12.59
CA ALA A 98 12.84 6.73 12.28
C ALA A 98 13.85 6.91 11.14
N VAL A 99 14.93 6.12 11.13
CA VAL A 99 15.93 6.11 10.05
C VAL A 99 15.29 5.70 8.72
N ASN A 100 14.48 4.65 8.71
CA ASN A 100 13.80 4.18 7.52
C ASN A 100 12.74 5.19 7.03
N GLN A 101 11.98 5.81 7.94
CA GLN A 101 11.03 6.87 7.59
C GLN A 101 11.73 8.04 6.91
N LYS A 102 12.86 8.50 7.48
CA LYS A 102 13.69 9.55 6.88
C LYS A 102 14.19 9.15 5.50
N LYS A 103 14.77 7.95 5.35
CA LYS A 103 15.25 7.45 4.06
C LYS A 103 14.14 7.32 3.02
N SER A 104 12.96 6.85 3.44
CA SER A 104 11.77 6.78 2.59
C SER A 104 11.36 8.16 2.07
N ALA A 105 11.28 9.15 2.97
CA ALA A 105 10.89 10.50 2.61
C ALA A 105 11.93 11.18 1.70
N GLU A 106 13.23 11.01 1.98
CA GLU A 106 14.32 11.51 1.14
C GLU A 106 14.30 10.91 -0.27
N ALA A 107 14.09 9.60 -0.37
CA ALA A 107 13.99 8.91 -1.66
C ALA A 107 12.74 9.38 -2.43
N LEU A 108 11.60 9.50 -1.77
CA LEU A 108 10.37 10.00 -2.41
C LEU A 108 10.54 11.43 -2.91
N ASN A 109 11.09 12.34 -2.10
CA ASN A 109 11.37 13.71 -2.52
C ASN A 109 12.29 13.78 -3.75
N ARG A 110 13.31 12.92 -3.81
CA ARG A 110 14.18 12.82 -4.99
C ARG A 110 13.42 12.31 -6.21
N ALA A 111 12.56 11.31 -6.04
CA ALA A 111 11.72 10.79 -7.12
C ALA A 111 10.83 11.88 -7.69
N GLU A 112 10.12 12.61 -6.82
CA GLU A 112 9.21 13.71 -7.21
C GLU A 112 9.95 14.86 -7.92
N MET A 113 11.13 15.25 -7.41
CA MET A 113 11.95 16.28 -8.05
C MET A 113 12.40 15.87 -9.46
N LEU A 114 12.85 14.63 -9.62
CA LEU A 114 13.29 14.09 -10.91
C LEU A 114 12.12 13.94 -11.87
N GLU A 115 10.97 13.48 -11.41
CA GLU A 115 9.75 13.36 -12.22
C GLU A 115 9.28 14.72 -12.72
N LYS A 116 9.28 15.74 -11.85
CA LYS A 116 8.99 17.13 -12.25
C LYS A 116 9.97 17.62 -13.31
N SER A 117 11.28 17.40 -13.10
CA SER A 117 12.32 17.81 -14.04
C SER A 117 12.19 17.09 -15.39
N ALA A 118 11.88 15.79 -15.37
CA ALA A 118 11.65 14.98 -16.56
C ALA A 118 10.45 15.50 -17.36
N ASN A 119 9.36 15.83 -16.67
CA ASN A 119 8.17 16.42 -17.29
C ASN A 119 8.44 17.79 -17.91
N ASP A 120 9.22 18.64 -17.24
CA ASP A 120 9.61 19.95 -17.79
C ASP A 120 10.51 19.79 -19.02
N LYS A 121 11.42 18.82 -19.03
CA LYS A 121 12.25 18.52 -20.20
C LYS A 121 11.44 17.91 -21.34
N LEU A 122 10.44 17.08 -21.04
CA LEU A 122 9.54 16.53 -22.04
C LEU A 122 8.78 17.66 -22.77
N LYS A 123 8.27 18.65 -22.04
CA LYS A 123 7.64 19.85 -22.62
C LYS A 123 8.62 20.64 -23.49
N LYS A 124 9.84 20.89 -23.00
CA LYS A 124 10.88 21.59 -23.78
C LYS A 124 11.26 20.84 -25.06
N GLY A 125 11.27 19.50 -25.01
CA GLY A 125 11.49 18.65 -26.17
C GLY A 125 10.39 18.83 -27.23
N GLN A 126 9.12 18.82 -26.80
CA GLN A 126 7.97 19.07 -27.67
C GLN A 126 7.99 20.48 -28.27
N GLU A 127 8.36 21.50 -27.49
CA GLU A 127 8.51 22.87 -27.99
C GLU A 127 9.64 23.01 -29.01
N ALA A 128 10.78 22.33 -28.80
CA ALA A 128 11.90 22.33 -29.74
C ALA A 128 11.52 21.60 -31.04
N GLU A 129 10.79 20.49 -30.96
CA GLU A 129 10.27 19.75 -32.12
C GLU A 129 9.31 20.62 -32.94
N ALA A 130 8.38 21.33 -32.27
CA ALA A 130 7.48 22.28 -32.93
C ALA A 130 8.20 23.44 -33.63
N ARG A 131 9.44 23.75 -33.24
CA ARG A 131 10.30 24.77 -33.86
C ARG A 131 11.26 24.21 -34.91
N GLY A 132 11.17 22.92 -35.24
CA GLY A 132 12.10 22.26 -36.18
C GLY A 132 13.52 22.07 -35.62
N GLN A 133 13.71 22.18 -34.31
CA GLN A 133 15.01 22.03 -33.64
C GLN A 133 15.22 20.58 -33.21
N GLU A 134 15.32 19.66 -34.18
CA GLU A 134 15.33 18.21 -33.95
C GLU A 134 16.44 17.73 -33.01
N ASP A 135 17.67 18.26 -33.13
CA ASP A 135 18.78 17.88 -32.25
C ASP A 135 18.53 18.27 -30.79
N LEU A 136 17.98 19.46 -30.58
CA LEU A 136 17.65 19.95 -29.25
C LEU A 136 16.49 19.16 -28.65
N ALA A 137 15.46 18.85 -29.44
CA ALA A 137 14.36 17.99 -29.01
C ALA A 137 14.86 16.60 -28.58
N ARG A 138 15.74 15.98 -29.40
CA ARG A 138 16.36 14.69 -29.07
C ARG A 138 17.17 14.74 -27.78
N GLN A 139 17.87 15.84 -27.51
CA GLN A 139 18.61 16.01 -26.25
C GLN A 139 17.66 16.05 -25.05
N TYR A 140 16.60 16.86 -25.13
CA TYR A 140 15.61 16.96 -24.06
C TYR A 140 14.89 15.65 -23.78
N PHE A 141 14.48 14.90 -24.81
CA PHE A 141 13.82 13.61 -24.62
C PHE A 141 14.74 12.56 -23.98
N ARG A 142 16.03 12.53 -24.34
CA ARG A 142 17.00 11.63 -23.68
C ARG A 142 17.17 11.96 -22.19
N GLN A 143 17.28 13.25 -21.87
CA GLN A 143 17.40 13.69 -20.48
C GLN A 143 16.12 13.38 -19.69
N ALA A 144 14.94 13.65 -20.25
CA ALA A 144 13.66 13.33 -19.63
C ALA A 144 13.53 11.82 -19.33
N LYS A 145 13.91 10.97 -20.29
CA LYS A 145 13.91 9.51 -20.09
C LYS A 145 14.85 9.10 -18.94
N ALA A 146 16.08 9.58 -18.94
CA ALA A 146 17.06 9.23 -17.92
C ALA A 146 16.61 9.67 -16.51
N GLU A 147 16.06 10.87 -16.37
CA GLU A 147 15.53 11.37 -15.10
C GLU A 147 14.28 10.60 -14.64
N SER A 148 13.39 10.24 -15.57
CA SER A 148 12.22 9.41 -15.27
C SER A 148 12.62 8.01 -14.78
N GLU A 149 13.60 7.36 -15.43
CA GLU A 149 14.14 6.07 -14.99
C GLU A 149 14.77 6.16 -13.59
N GLN A 150 15.48 7.25 -13.30
CA GLN A 150 16.05 7.51 -11.99
C GLN A 150 14.98 7.80 -10.94
N ALA A 151 13.93 8.55 -11.30
CA ALA A 151 12.78 8.81 -10.42
C ALA A 151 12.11 7.50 -10.00
N HIS A 152 11.86 6.59 -10.95
CA HIS A 152 11.31 5.27 -10.65
C HIS A 152 12.19 4.45 -9.72
N THR A 153 13.51 4.52 -9.89
CA THR A 153 14.46 3.85 -8.99
C THR A 153 14.31 4.36 -7.56
N TYR A 154 14.26 5.68 -7.36
CA TYR A 154 14.07 6.27 -6.04
C TYR A 154 12.69 6.00 -5.44
N ALA A 155 11.64 5.95 -6.27
CA ALA A 155 10.30 5.58 -5.81
C ALA A 155 10.27 4.14 -5.26
N ILE A 156 10.94 3.20 -5.93
CA ILE A 156 11.06 1.82 -5.45
C ILE A 156 11.89 1.78 -4.14
N GLN A 157 12.97 2.56 -4.04
CA GLN A 157 13.74 2.67 -2.79
C GLN A 157 12.88 3.18 -1.62
N ALA A 158 12.06 4.20 -1.86
CA ALA A 158 11.14 4.73 -0.86
C ALA A 158 10.18 3.63 -0.38
N GLU A 159 9.56 2.90 -1.31
CA GLU A 159 8.63 1.82 -0.98
C GLU A 159 9.31 0.67 -0.21
N ILE A 160 10.55 0.31 -0.57
CA ILE A 160 11.35 -0.64 0.21
C ILE A 160 11.51 -0.17 1.66
N PHE A 161 11.95 1.08 1.89
CA PHE A 161 12.13 1.59 3.26
C PHE A 161 10.82 1.65 4.05
N ALA A 162 9.72 2.03 3.41
CA ALA A 162 8.39 2.00 4.02
C ALA A 162 7.97 0.58 4.43
N LEU A 163 8.23 -0.42 3.58
CA LEU A 163 7.93 -1.82 3.89
C LEU A 163 8.92 -2.42 4.90
N ARG A 164 10.17 -1.92 4.99
CA ARG A 164 11.07 -2.27 6.09
C ARG A 164 10.53 -1.79 7.45
N ASN A 165 9.77 -0.70 7.50
CA ASN A 165 9.04 -0.33 8.71
C ASN A 165 7.92 -1.30 9.01
N GLN A 166 7.17 -1.75 7.99
CA GLN A 166 6.19 -2.83 8.21
C GLN A 166 6.89 -4.10 8.72
N GLN A 167 8.06 -4.45 8.19
CA GLN A 167 8.86 -5.57 8.72
C GLN A 167 9.21 -5.38 10.20
N LEU A 168 9.64 -4.18 10.61
CA LEU A 168 9.97 -3.87 12.00
C LEU A 168 8.73 -3.96 12.87
N VAL A 169 7.63 -3.32 12.51
CA VAL A 169 6.40 -3.28 13.32
C VAL A 169 5.78 -4.66 13.41
N PHE A 170 5.76 -5.40 12.30
CA PHE A 170 5.27 -6.77 12.32
C PHE A 170 6.20 -7.73 12.97
N ALA A 171 7.51 -7.49 13.09
CA ALA A 171 8.59 -8.48 13.32
C ALA A 171 8.14 -9.73 14.07
N PHE A 172 7.47 -10.60 13.30
CA PHE A 172 6.35 -11.49 13.69
C PHE A 172 5.93 -11.39 15.18
N LEU A 173 5.60 -10.17 15.58
CA LEU A 173 5.00 -9.73 16.81
C LEU A 173 5.78 -10.08 18.08
N GLY A 174 7.12 -10.04 17.99
CA GLY A 174 8.03 -9.83 19.14
C GLY A 174 7.94 -10.89 20.23
N ARG A 175 7.47 -12.07 19.86
CA ARG A 175 7.41 -13.29 20.65
C ARG A 175 7.81 -14.46 19.78
#